data_AF-A0AAU5LQF7-F1
#
_entry.id   AF-A0AAU5LQF7-F1
#
_cell.length_a   1.000
_cell.length_b   1.000
_cell.length_c   1.000
_cell.angle_alpha   90.00
_cell.angle_beta   90.00
_cell.angle_gamma   90.00
#
_symmetry.space_group_name_H-M   'P 1'
#
loop_
_entity.id
_entity.type
_entity.pdbx_description
1 polymer ?
#
loop_
_entity_poly.entity_id
_entity_poly.type
_entity_poly.pdbx_seq_one_letter_code
_entity_poly.pdbx_strand_id
1 'polypeptide(L)'
;MAMTISGGLSKSERQHVQRRVRAAMAAPVLIDGKHQGGRAPYGYVVDAGPHPNPRKAQEGYRLRVLALDEVAAPVVERIFAMYLAGLGLKAIAEQLNREGVPCPSAHTPRQNRHRAGDGWQHSTVKAILDNPRYTGYAIYGRWQKVEELLDPDDVAAGHVVRFRRSAQSKIVRSREPAHPEIISVEDFTRVQFEMRARRGSSMSARASQPRTRAVARVPYLFRGAISHESCGRKMEGARRKHATFYRCAARTLVPGTLTAVEHPPTVYLREDHLAGGVNEWISRLFSPENLDETVAILADAHGEPDPAEAAEVAFRQRLAAAESTMRRLQKALEAGWDPEALTSQYNAAVAEKRAAEAGIDSLQPTALLTSTEIRAMVDELGDMKLVLDTADRGDLADLYDALRLKVS
;
A
#
# COMPACT_ATOMS: atom_id res chain seq x y z
N MET A 1 3.75 20.49 -32.84
CA MET A 1 5.18 20.46 -32.45
C MET A 1 5.49 21.24 -31.16
N ALA A 2 4.81 22.36 -30.84
CA ALA A 2 5.07 23.13 -29.62
C ALA A 2 4.71 22.40 -28.29
N MET A 3 3.62 21.62 -28.24
CA MET A 3 3.24 20.88 -27.02
C MET A 3 4.27 19.82 -26.57
N THR A 4 4.98 19.20 -27.52
CA THR A 4 5.99 18.16 -27.22
C THR A 4 7.26 18.76 -26.61
N ILE A 5 7.64 19.98 -27.01
CA ILE A 5 8.81 20.71 -26.51
C ILE A 5 8.57 21.18 -25.06
N SER A 6 7.39 21.75 -24.78
CA SER A 6 7.02 22.18 -23.42
C SER A 6 6.91 20.99 -22.45
N GLY A 7 6.41 19.84 -22.92
CA GLY A 7 6.39 18.60 -22.14
C GLY A 7 7.78 18.07 -21.80
N GLY A 8 8.72 18.15 -22.75
CA GLY A 8 10.13 17.80 -22.54
C GLY A 8 10.82 18.70 -21.50
N LEU A 9 10.61 20.02 -21.61
CA LEU A 9 11.15 21.02 -20.68
C LEU A 9 10.55 20.88 -19.27
N SER A 10 9.25 20.59 -19.14
CA SER A 10 8.62 20.30 -17.85
C SER A 10 9.18 19.04 -17.19
N LYS A 11 9.46 17.98 -17.97
CA LYS A 11 10.08 16.76 -17.45
C LYS A 11 11.53 16.99 -17.02
N SER A 12 12.31 17.73 -17.80
CA SER A 12 13.70 18.04 -17.43
C SER A 12 13.75 18.89 -16.16
N GLU A 13 12.93 19.93 -16.03
CA GLU A 13 12.89 20.78 -14.84
C GLU A 13 12.49 19.97 -13.60
N ARG A 14 11.47 19.10 -13.71
CA ARG A 14 11.10 18.18 -12.62
C ARG A 14 12.27 17.30 -12.20
N GLN A 15 13.03 16.74 -13.15
CA GLN A 15 14.21 15.94 -12.82
C GLN A 15 15.31 16.79 -12.16
N HIS A 16 15.53 18.02 -12.60
CA HIS A 16 16.50 18.92 -11.97
C HIS A 16 16.10 19.30 -10.55
N VAL A 17 14.83 19.61 -10.31
CA VAL A 17 14.29 19.84 -8.96
C VAL A 17 14.46 18.59 -8.10
N GLN A 18 14.08 17.40 -8.58
CA GLN A 18 14.27 16.15 -7.84
C GLN A 18 15.74 15.88 -7.48
N ARG A 19 16.68 16.13 -8.39
CA ARG A 19 18.12 15.98 -8.14
C ARG A 19 18.60 16.98 -7.09
N ARG A 20 18.22 18.26 -7.21
CA ARG A 20 18.57 19.32 -6.25
C ARG A 20 18.03 19.01 -4.86
N VAL A 21 16.75 18.62 -4.76
CA VAL A 21 16.13 18.23 -3.48
C VAL A 21 16.86 17.02 -2.89
N ARG A 22 17.17 16.00 -3.70
CA ARG A 22 17.90 14.83 -3.19
C ARG A 22 19.29 15.19 -2.69
N ALA A 23 20.02 16.06 -3.39
CA ALA A 23 21.33 16.54 -2.96
C ALA A 23 21.25 17.38 -1.67
N ALA A 24 20.28 18.29 -1.59
CA ALA A 24 20.02 19.10 -0.40
C ALA A 24 19.64 18.26 0.83
N MET A 25 18.93 17.13 0.64
CA MET A 25 18.62 16.18 1.70
C MET A 25 19.79 15.25 2.04
N ALA A 26 20.67 14.97 1.07
CA ALA A 26 21.84 14.13 1.27
C ALA A 26 22.95 14.83 2.06
N ALA A 27 23.14 16.14 1.84
CA ALA A 27 24.24 16.89 2.47
C ALA A 27 24.17 16.90 4.01
N PRO A 28 23.03 17.18 4.66
CA PRO A 28 22.93 17.15 6.13
C PRO A 28 23.11 15.74 6.71
N VAL A 29 22.80 14.68 5.95
CA VAL A 29 23.06 13.30 6.37
C VAL A 29 24.56 13.00 6.31
N LEU A 30 25.20 13.42 5.23
CA LEU A 30 26.63 13.20 5.00
C LEU A 30 27.49 13.96 6.01
N ILE A 31 27.16 15.23 6.26
CA ILE A 31 27.94 16.16 7.08
C ILE A 31 27.52 16.07 8.55
N ASP A 32 26.24 16.26 8.86
CA ASP A 32 25.77 16.41 10.25
C ASP A 32 25.26 15.09 10.86
N GLY A 33 25.26 13.99 10.10
CA GLY A 33 24.69 12.73 10.57
C GLY A 33 23.17 12.78 10.82
N LYS A 34 22.46 13.78 10.28
CA LYS A 34 21.04 13.97 10.63
C LYS A 34 20.16 12.79 10.20
N HIS A 35 19.25 12.39 11.09
CA HIS A 35 18.21 11.43 10.74
C HIS A 35 17.20 12.07 9.79
N GLN A 36 17.33 11.80 8.50
CA GLN A 36 16.45 12.37 7.46
C GLN A 36 15.06 11.72 7.45
N GLY A 37 14.29 11.98 8.51
CA GLY A 37 12.88 11.62 8.66
C GLY A 37 12.55 10.13 8.56
N GLY A 38 11.25 9.84 8.61
CA GLY A 38 10.71 8.48 8.63
C GLY A 38 10.57 7.91 10.04
N ARG A 39 10.32 6.60 10.09
CA ARG A 39 10.13 5.87 11.33
C ARG A 39 11.49 5.48 11.94
N ALA A 40 11.62 5.58 13.26
CA ALA A 40 12.75 5.02 13.99
C ALA A 40 12.88 3.51 13.69
N PRO A 41 14.08 2.99 13.37
CA PRO A 41 14.31 1.55 13.37
C PRO A 41 14.02 0.95 14.75
N TYR A 42 13.58 -0.30 14.80
CA TYR A 42 13.39 -1.01 16.08
C TYR A 42 14.70 -1.08 16.86
N GLY A 43 14.69 -0.81 18.17
CA GLY A 43 15.90 -0.63 18.97
C GLY A 43 16.36 0.83 19.11
N TYR A 44 15.72 1.75 18.39
CA TYR A 44 15.91 3.18 18.59
C TYR A 44 14.57 3.90 18.81
N VAL A 45 14.61 4.93 19.63
CA VAL A 45 13.59 5.97 19.72
C VAL A 45 14.08 7.25 19.06
N VAL A 46 13.16 8.06 18.54
CA VAL A 46 13.51 9.41 18.11
C VAL A 46 13.42 10.30 19.34
N ASP A 47 14.53 10.43 20.06
CA ASP A 47 14.66 11.47 21.07
C ASP A 47 15.28 12.71 20.44
N ALA A 48 14.66 13.82 20.74
CA ALA A 48 14.81 15.04 20.01
C ALA A 48 14.60 16.15 21.02
N GLY A 49 15.64 16.42 21.80
CA GLY A 49 15.73 17.67 22.55
C GLY A 49 15.39 18.90 21.70
N PRO A 50 15.24 20.08 22.33
CA PRO A 50 14.93 21.31 21.61
C PRO A 50 15.93 21.54 20.46
N HIS A 51 15.42 22.02 19.32
CA HIS A 51 16.26 22.26 18.15
C HIS A 51 17.40 23.25 18.49
N PRO A 52 18.68 23.04 18.07
CA PRO A 52 19.81 23.89 18.44
C PRO A 52 19.63 25.36 18.09
N ASN A 53 18.90 25.64 17.01
CA ASN A 53 18.45 27.00 16.68
C ASN A 53 17.27 27.42 17.58
N PRO A 54 17.43 28.46 18.43
CA PRO A 54 16.41 28.90 19.39
C PRO A 54 15.07 29.29 18.76
N ARG A 55 15.09 29.92 17.57
CA ARG A 55 13.87 30.30 16.84
C ARG A 55 13.06 29.06 16.45
N LYS A 56 13.73 28.03 15.94
CA LYS A 56 13.08 26.77 15.56
C LYS A 56 12.61 26.00 16.79
N ALA A 57 13.33 26.07 17.91
CA ALA A 57 12.88 25.48 19.17
C ALA A 57 11.62 26.17 19.70
N GLN A 58 11.52 27.50 19.60
CA GLN A 58 10.33 28.28 19.96
C GLN A 58 9.13 27.95 19.06
N GLU A 59 9.38 27.68 17.77
CA GLU A 59 8.37 27.20 16.80
C GLU A 59 8.02 25.70 17.01
N GLY A 60 8.53 25.05 18.05
CA GLY A 60 8.22 23.66 18.41
C GLY A 60 8.97 22.59 17.61
N TYR A 61 9.92 22.97 16.76
CA TYR A 61 10.76 22.00 16.05
C TYR A 61 11.72 21.31 17.03
N ARG A 62 11.81 19.98 16.92
CA ARG A 62 12.66 19.11 17.72
C ARG A 62 13.71 18.40 16.87
N LEU A 63 14.87 18.09 17.45
CA LEU A 63 16.04 17.68 16.67
C LEU A 63 15.93 16.37 15.86
N ARG A 64 15.20 15.31 16.19
CA ARG A 64 15.26 14.01 15.49
C ARG A 64 16.68 13.39 15.45
N VAL A 65 17.20 13.04 16.62
CA VAL A 65 18.35 12.12 16.74
C VAL A 65 17.81 10.73 17.09
N LEU A 66 18.52 9.68 16.70
CA LEU A 66 18.21 8.33 17.17
C LEU A 66 18.88 8.14 18.53
N ALA A 67 18.10 7.77 19.53
CA ALA A 67 18.58 7.36 20.85
C ALA A 67 18.21 5.89 21.08
N LEU A 68 18.96 5.19 21.92
CA LEU A 68 18.69 3.77 22.20
C LEU A 68 17.34 3.61 22.88
N ASP A 69 16.60 2.60 22.43
CA ASP A 69 15.45 2.09 23.16
C ASP A 69 15.95 1.05 24.16
N GLU A 70 15.84 1.33 25.46
CA GLU A 70 16.38 0.45 26.52
C GLU A 70 15.82 -0.98 26.45
N VAL A 71 14.60 -1.16 25.97
CA VAL A 71 13.94 -2.47 25.89
C VAL A 71 14.26 -3.15 24.55
N ALA A 72 14.19 -2.41 23.45
CA ALA A 72 14.32 -2.99 22.11
C ALA A 72 15.77 -3.11 21.61
N ALA A 73 16.71 -2.28 22.10
CA ALA A 73 18.11 -2.32 21.66
C ALA A 73 18.80 -3.65 22.00
N PRO A 74 18.69 -4.20 23.24
CA PRO A 74 19.28 -5.50 23.58
C PRO A 74 18.72 -6.65 22.73
N VAL A 75 17.46 -6.56 22.28
CA VAL A 75 16.86 -7.55 21.39
C VAL A 75 17.54 -7.53 20.01
N VAL A 76 17.89 -6.34 19.51
CA VAL A 76 18.64 -6.21 18.25
C VAL A 76 20.03 -6.80 18.40
N GLU A 77 20.78 -6.49 19.46
CA GLU A 77 22.09 -7.09 19.75
C GLU A 77 22.03 -8.61 19.73
N ARG A 78 21.05 -9.15 20.45
CA ARG A 78 20.81 -10.58 20.52
C ARG A 78 20.47 -11.21 19.17
N ILE A 79 19.71 -10.52 18.31
CA ILE A 79 19.41 -11.00 16.94
C ILE A 79 20.68 -11.15 16.11
N PHE A 80 21.59 -10.18 16.18
CA PHE A 80 22.88 -10.25 15.48
C PHE A 80 23.74 -11.37 16.04
N ALA A 81 23.84 -11.49 17.37
CA ALA A 81 24.58 -12.55 18.04
C ALA A 81 24.07 -13.95 17.67
N MET A 82 22.74 -14.17 17.73
CA MET A 82 22.14 -15.45 17.33
C MET A 82 22.42 -15.80 15.86
N TYR A 83 22.39 -14.82 14.96
CA TYR A 83 22.67 -15.06 13.54
C TYR A 83 24.15 -15.44 13.31
N LEU A 84 25.08 -14.74 13.95
CA LEU A 84 26.52 -15.04 13.93
C LEU A 84 26.85 -16.38 14.61
N ALA A 85 26.04 -16.81 15.58
CA ALA A 85 26.11 -18.15 16.15
C ALA A 85 25.57 -19.25 15.21
N GLY A 86 25.16 -18.91 13.98
CA GLY A 86 24.74 -19.86 12.95
C GLY A 86 23.24 -20.05 12.84
N LEU A 87 22.41 -19.47 13.70
CA LEU A 87 20.96 -19.66 13.63
C LEU A 87 20.37 -19.09 12.33
N GLY A 88 19.38 -19.78 11.78
CA GLY A 88 18.62 -19.33 10.62
C GLY A 88 17.60 -18.24 10.97
N LEU A 89 17.21 -17.43 10.00
CA LEU A 89 16.25 -16.33 10.18
C LEU A 89 14.90 -16.77 10.80
N LYS A 90 14.41 -17.97 10.41
CA LYS A 90 13.18 -18.54 10.96
C LYS A 90 13.37 -19.01 12.40
N ALA A 91 14.48 -19.70 12.69
CA ALA A 91 14.82 -20.17 14.03
C ALA A 91 14.95 -19.01 15.03
N ILE A 92 15.58 -17.89 14.61
CA ILE A 92 15.65 -16.67 15.41
C ILE A 92 14.25 -16.14 15.72
N ALA A 93 13.36 -16.07 14.72
CA ALA A 93 11.98 -15.61 14.93
C ALA A 93 11.19 -16.55 15.86
N GLU A 94 11.31 -17.87 15.68
CA GLU A 94 10.68 -18.88 16.56
C GLU A 94 11.17 -18.75 18.00
N GLN A 95 12.46 -18.54 18.21
CA GLN A 95 13.04 -18.36 19.54
C GLN A 95 12.46 -17.12 20.23
N LEU A 96 12.45 -15.97 19.53
CA LEU A 96 11.90 -14.72 20.08
C LEU A 96 10.40 -14.83 20.37
N ASN A 97 9.65 -15.53 19.53
CA ASN A 97 8.22 -15.77 19.75
C ASN A 97 7.96 -16.68 20.94
N ARG A 98 8.74 -17.76 21.08
CA ARG A 98 8.62 -18.70 22.21
C ARG A 98 8.86 -18.02 23.55
N GLU A 99 9.74 -17.04 23.58
CA GLU A 99 10.07 -16.26 24.78
C GLU A 99 9.15 -15.05 25.01
N GLY A 100 8.15 -14.83 24.13
CA GLY A 100 7.22 -13.72 24.27
C GLY A 100 7.83 -12.34 24.03
N VAL A 101 8.97 -12.24 23.32
CA VAL A 101 9.63 -10.96 23.04
C VAL A 101 8.75 -10.13 22.08
N PRO A 102 8.35 -8.89 22.45
CA PRO A 102 7.50 -8.06 21.59
C PRO A 102 8.16 -7.76 20.24
N CYS A 103 7.48 -8.11 19.14
CA CYS A 103 7.96 -7.79 17.80
C CYS A 103 7.84 -6.28 17.50
N PRO A 104 8.50 -5.73 16.47
CA PRO A 104 8.49 -4.29 16.20
C PRO A 104 7.10 -3.65 16.02
N SER A 105 6.10 -4.43 15.61
CA SER A 105 4.70 -3.98 15.52
C SER A 105 3.97 -4.00 16.85
N ALA A 106 4.27 -4.94 17.74
CA ALA A 106 3.72 -5.00 19.09
C ALA A 106 4.38 -3.97 20.02
N HIS A 107 5.69 -3.76 19.91
CA HIS A 107 6.46 -2.80 20.72
C HIS A 107 6.07 -1.35 20.44
N THR A 108 5.75 -1.01 19.18
CA THR A 108 5.33 0.35 18.82
C THR A 108 4.10 0.36 17.92
N PRO A 109 2.90 0.03 18.44
CA PRO A 109 1.68 -0.14 17.64
C PRO A 109 1.30 1.12 16.85
N ARG A 110 1.50 2.30 17.45
CA ARG A 110 1.23 3.60 16.81
C ARG A 110 2.00 3.79 15.51
N GLN A 111 3.23 3.27 15.42
CA GLN A 111 4.05 3.32 14.20
C GLN A 111 3.74 2.18 13.21
N ASN A 112 2.95 1.17 13.62
CA ASN A 112 2.70 -0.07 12.88
C ASN A 112 1.21 -0.40 12.72
N ARG A 113 0.34 0.61 12.62
CA ARG A 113 -1.12 0.39 12.51
C ARG A 113 -1.55 -0.56 11.37
N HIS A 114 -0.70 -0.73 10.37
CA HIS A 114 -0.92 -1.62 9.23
C HIS A 114 -0.54 -3.09 9.48
N ARG A 115 -0.08 -3.44 10.70
CA ARG A 115 0.29 -4.82 11.07
C ARG A 115 -0.43 -5.23 12.34
N ALA A 116 -0.82 -6.50 12.41
CA ALA A 116 -1.54 -7.07 13.54
C ALA A 116 -0.71 -7.22 14.82
N GLY A 117 0.64 -7.15 14.74
CA GLY A 117 1.49 -7.34 15.91
C GLY A 117 1.57 -8.80 16.40
N ASP A 118 1.26 -9.75 15.53
CA ASP A 118 1.05 -11.17 15.80
C ASP A 118 2.34 -11.97 16.11
N GLY A 119 3.52 -11.38 15.90
CA GLY A 119 4.80 -11.94 16.35
C GLY A 119 5.98 -11.63 15.43
N TRP A 120 7.14 -12.18 15.75
CA TRP A 120 8.34 -12.13 14.93
C TRP A 120 8.19 -12.97 13.68
N GLN A 121 8.62 -12.39 12.56
CA GLN A 121 8.65 -13.02 11.25
C GLN A 121 10.10 -13.06 10.75
N HIS A 122 10.48 -14.11 10.02
CA HIS A 122 11.82 -14.23 9.44
C HIS A 122 12.18 -13.02 8.54
N SER A 123 11.20 -12.45 7.85
CA SER A 123 11.35 -11.24 7.03
C SER A 123 11.68 -9.99 7.86
N THR A 124 11.17 -9.92 9.09
CA THR A 124 11.44 -8.84 10.04
C THR A 124 12.85 -8.98 10.62
N VAL A 125 13.25 -10.19 11.03
CA VAL A 125 14.64 -10.49 11.43
C VAL A 125 15.61 -10.12 10.30
N LYS A 126 15.31 -10.53 9.06
CA LYS A 126 16.10 -10.17 7.88
C LYS A 126 16.21 -8.66 7.67
N ALA A 127 15.10 -7.91 7.86
CA ALA A 127 15.10 -6.47 7.69
C ALA A 127 15.98 -5.77 8.73
N ILE A 128 16.07 -6.31 9.96
CA ILE A 128 16.97 -5.83 11.01
C ILE A 128 18.43 -6.09 10.60
N LEU A 129 18.77 -7.33 10.25
CA LEU A 129 20.13 -7.70 9.83
C LEU A 129 20.59 -6.95 8.57
N ASP A 130 19.69 -6.63 7.63
CA ASP A 130 19.97 -5.83 6.42
C ASP A 130 20.10 -4.31 6.69
N ASN A 131 19.89 -3.82 7.92
CA ASN A 131 19.81 -2.37 8.20
C ASN A 131 21.13 -1.79 8.75
N PRO A 132 21.93 -1.08 7.94
CA PRO A 132 23.22 -0.53 8.38
C PRO A 132 23.09 0.58 9.43
N ARG A 133 21.89 1.10 9.70
CA ARG A 133 21.69 2.12 10.75
C ARG A 133 22.03 1.62 12.15
N TYR A 134 22.08 0.31 12.40
CA TYR A 134 22.50 -0.24 13.70
C TYR A 134 23.98 -0.05 14.02
N THR A 135 24.77 0.35 13.02
CA THR A 135 26.20 0.66 13.17
C THR A 135 26.50 2.08 13.65
N GLY A 136 25.47 2.82 14.10
CA GLY A 136 25.62 4.21 14.55
C GLY A 136 25.76 5.26 13.43
N TYR A 137 25.83 4.86 12.15
CA TYR A 137 25.92 5.80 11.03
C TYR A 137 24.55 6.19 10.47
N ALA A 138 24.41 7.46 10.07
CA ALA A 138 23.22 7.93 9.38
C ALA A 138 23.23 7.45 7.93
N ILE A 139 22.09 6.95 7.44
CA ILE A 139 21.98 6.33 6.11
C ILE A 139 20.78 6.90 5.36
N TYR A 140 21.01 7.44 4.17
CA TYR A 140 19.96 8.02 3.31
C TYR A 140 19.98 7.43 1.89
N GLY A 141 18.83 7.43 1.23
CA GLY A 141 18.72 7.05 -0.17
C GLY A 141 18.77 5.54 -0.43
N ARG A 142 18.49 4.66 0.55
CA ARG A 142 18.44 3.18 0.37
C ARG A 142 17.42 2.73 -0.68
N TRP A 143 16.33 3.49 -0.83
CA TRP A 143 15.27 3.26 -1.79
C TRP A 143 15.08 4.50 -2.65
N GLN A 144 14.72 4.30 -3.91
CA GLN A 144 14.40 5.36 -4.85
C GLN A 144 13.02 5.12 -5.44
N LYS A 145 12.25 6.20 -5.53
CA LYS A 145 11.02 6.26 -6.32
C LYS A 145 11.43 6.31 -7.80
N VAL A 146 10.95 5.35 -8.59
CA VAL A 146 11.15 5.28 -10.03
C VAL A 146 9.78 5.36 -10.68
N GLU A 147 9.61 6.29 -11.60
CA GLU A 147 8.42 6.39 -12.44
C GLU A 147 8.73 5.68 -13.75
N GLU A 148 7.96 4.63 -14.04
CA GLU A 148 8.14 3.78 -15.22
C GLU A 148 6.82 3.78 -15.99
N LEU A 149 6.87 3.58 -17.31
CA LEU A 149 5.65 3.39 -18.09
C LEU A 149 4.89 2.17 -17.57
N LEU A 150 3.56 2.28 -17.50
CA LEU A 150 2.69 1.18 -17.08
C LEU A 150 2.85 0.01 -18.06
N ASP A 151 2.83 0.34 -19.35
CA ASP A 151 3.13 -0.55 -20.46
C ASP A 151 4.26 0.06 -21.32
N PRO A 152 5.39 -0.64 -21.51
CA PRO A 152 6.43 -0.20 -22.44
C PRO A 152 5.95 -0.06 -23.90
N ASP A 153 4.95 -0.84 -24.30
CA ASP A 153 4.42 -0.89 -25.67
C ASP A 153 3.23 0.07 -25.87
N ASP A 154 2.62 0.56 -24.78
CA ASP A 154 1.58 1.61 -24.79
C ASP A 154 1.96 2.79 -23.88
N VAL A 155 2.52 3.83 -24.50
CA VAL A 155 2.91 5.08 -23.82
C VAL A 155 1.70 5.86 -23.29
N ALA A 156 0.50 5.66 -23.85
CA ALA A 156 -0.72 6.34 -23.43
C ALA A 156 -1.31 5.73 -22.15
N ALA A 157 -0.98 4.48 -21.81
CA ALA A 157 -1.39 3.80 -20.57
C ALA A 157 -0.87 4.47 -19.28
N GLY A 158 0.04 5.44 -19.39
CA GLY A 158 0.49 6.28 -18.27
C GLY A 158 1.70 5.73 -17.53
N HIS A 159 1.95 6.25 -16.33
CA HIS A 159 3.14 5.91 -15.53
C HIS A 159 2.74 5.26 -14.20
N VAL A 160 3.51 4.27 -13.78
CA VAL A 160 3.41 3.64 -12.46
C VAL A 160 4.61 4.01 -11.60
N VAL A 161 4.34 4.40 -10.37
CA VAL A 161 5.36 4.65 -9.35
C VAL A 161 5.79 3.34 -8.73
N ARG A 162 7.08 3.01 -8.79
CA ARG A 162 7.67 1.85 -8.13
C ARG A 162 8.85 2.25 -7.25
N PHE A 163 8.96 1.63 -6.08
CA PHE A 163 10.12 1.80 -5.20
C PHE A 163 11.14 0.69 -5.47
N ARG A 164 12.37 1.08 -5.84
CA ARG A 164 13.48 0.14 -6.08
C ARG A 164 14.61 0.39 -5.09
N ARG A 165 15.35 -0.65 -4.74
CA ARG A 165 16.61 -0.48 -3.97
C ARG A 165 17.58 0.36 -4.79
N SER A 166 18.22 1.31 -4.15
CA SER A 166 19.28 2.12 -4.78
C SER A 166 20.56 1.30 -4.93
N ALA A 167 21.33 1.60 -5.98
CA ALA A 167 22.72 1.14 -6.07
C ALA A 167 23.55 1.68 -4.90
N GLN A 168 24.59 0.95 -4.49
CA GLN A 168 25.42 1.31 -3.34
C GLN A 168 26.03 2.72 -3.47
N SER A 169 26.42 3.13 -4.68
CA SER A 169 26.94 4.47 -4.97
C SER A 169 25.96 5.62 -4.74
N LYS A 170 24.65 5.33 -4.69
CA LYS A 170 23.59 6.33 -4.44
C LYS A 170 23.13 6.36 -2.98
N ILE A 171 23.65 5.47 -2.14
CA ILE A 171 23.36 5.41 -0.71
C ILE A 171 24.34 6.33 0.00
N VAL A 172 23.81 7.31 0.71
CA VAL A 172 24.61 8.28 1.46
C VAL A 172 24.77 7.76 2.87
N ARG A 173 26.01 7.75 3.36
CA ARG A 173 26.38 7.41 4.73
C ARG A 173 27.08 8.62 5.35
N SER A 174 26.82 8.90 6.63
CA SER A 174 27.55 9.95 7.37
C SER A 174 29.05 9.66 7.44
N ARG A 175 29.86 10.73 7.51
CA ARG A 175 31.32 10.61 7.69
C ARG A 175 31.67 10.11 9.09
N GLU A 176 30.96 10.62 10.09
CA GLU A 176 31.14 10.31 11.50
C GLU A 176 29.95 9.51 12.05
N PRO A 177 30.12 8.79 13.18
CA PRO A 177 29.00 8.22 13.93
C PRO A 177 27.97 9.31 14.28
N ALA A 178 26.72 9.04 13.96
CA ALA A 178 25.62 9.99 14.07
C ALA A 178 24.72 9.75 15.29
N HIS A 179 24.68 8.52 15.78
CA HIS A 179 23.87 8.08 16.91
C HIS A 179 24.53 6.86 17.57
N PRO A 180 24.13 6.48 18.80
CA PRO A 180 24.73 5.33 19.49
C PRO A 180 24.64 4.06 18.63
N GLU A 181 25.75 3.35 18.48
CA GLU A 181 25.73 2.07 17.80
C GLU A 181 25.12 0.99 18.70
N ILE A 182 24.40 0.05 18.08
CA ILE A 182 23.94 -1.18 18.72
C ILE A 182 24.89 -2.32 18.36
N ILE A 183 25.43 -2.29 17.13
CA ILE A 183 26.31 -3.33 16.59
C ILE A 183 27.52 -2.65 15.96
N SER A 184 28.71 -3.20 16.17
CA SER A 184 29.93 -2.73 15.51
C SER A 184 29.82 -2.82 13.98
N VAL A 185 30.55 -1.96 13.28
CA VAL A 185 30.67 -2.04 11.80
C VAL A 185 31.24 -3.41 11.37
N GLU A 186 32.12 -3.99 12.18
CA GLU A 186 32.74 -5.29 11.95
C GLU A 186 31.70 -6.42 11.97
N ASP A 187 30.92 -6.54 13.04
CA ASP A 187 29.91 -7.59 13.18
C ASP A 187 28.80 -7.45 12.13
N PHE A 188 28.38 -6.22 11.85
CA PHE A 188 27.44 -5.98 10.76
C PHE A 188 28.00 -6.49 9.42
N THR A 189 29.27 -6.21 9.16
CA THR A 189 29.95 -6.64 7.94
C THR A 189 30.06 -8.17 7.85
N ARG A 190 30.41 -8.83 8.96
CA ARG A 190 30.42 -10.31 9.07
C ARG A 190 29.06 -10.91 8.77
N VAL A 191 27.99 -10.37 9.36
CA VAL A 191 26.61 -10.77 9.05
C VAL A 191 26.31 -10.61 7.56
N GLN A 192 26.68 -9.49 6.94
CA GLN A 192 26.45 -9.28 5.50
C GLN A 192 27.20 -10.28 4.63
N PHE A 193 28.44 -10.64 4.99
CA PHE A 193 29.19 -11.68 4.29
C PHE A 193 28.51 -13.04 4.41
N GLU A 194 28.13 -13.46 5.61
CA GLU A 194 27.40 -14.71 5.83
C GLU A 194 26.06 -14.76 5.08
N MET A 195 25.30 -13.66 5.11
CA MET A 195 24.04 -13.56 4.36
C MET A 195 24.25 -13.72 2.85
N ARG A 196 25.36 -13.22 2.29
CA ARG A 196 25.71 -13.42 0.87
C ARG A 196 26.15 -14.85 0.59
N ALA A 197 26.98 -15.44 1.45
CA ALA A 197 27.44 -16.83 1.32
C ALA A 197 26.27 -17.83 1.35
N ARG A 198 25.35 -17.66 2.32
CA ARG A 198 24.13 -18.48 2.42
C ARG A 198 23.17 -18.29 1.22
N ARG A 199 23.17 -17.12 0.58
CA ARG A 199 22.40 -16.87 -0.68
C ARG A 199 23.03 -17.55 -1.90
N GLY A 200 24.36 -17.56 -2.01
CA GLY A 200 25.09 -18.16 -3.12
C GLY A 200 24.93 -19.68 -3.21
N SER A 201 24.64 -20.33 -2.08
CA SER A 201 24.40 -21.78 -2.00
C SER A 201 22.97 -22.20 -2.37
N SER A 202 22.07 -21.25 -2.65
CA SER A 202 20.67 -21.48 -2.98
C SER A 202 20.41 -21.35 -4.49
N MET A 203 19.57 -22.22 -5.03
CA MET A 203 19.00 -22.16 -6.40
C MET A 203 18.28 -20.83 -6.75
N SER A 204 18.24 -19.87 -5.81
CA SER A 204 17.73 -18.51 -5.95
C SER A 204 18.38 -17.68 -7.06
N ALA A 205 19.59 -18.02 -7.53
CA ALA A 205 20.23 -17.31 -8.66
C ALA A 205 19.42 -17.43 -9.96
N ARG A 206 18.64 -18.51 -10.14
CA ARG A 206 17.71 -18.67 -11.28
C ARG A 206 16.42 -17.86 -11.13
N ALA A 207 16.04 -17.44 -9.92
CA ALA A 207 14.80 -16.70 -9.66
C ALA A 207 14.95 -15.18 -9.82
N SER A 208 16.18 -14.66 -9.83
CA SER A 208 16.50 -13.22 -9.96
C SER A 208 16.62 -12.73 -11.41
N GLN A 209 16.34 -13.56 -12.41
CA GLN A 209 16.26 -13.07 -13.78
C GLN A 209 15.11 -12.05 -13.89
N PRO A 210 15.37 -10.85 -14.41
CA PRO A 210 14.32 -9.87 -14.64
C PRO A 210 13.31 -10.47 -15.62
N ARG A 211 12.10 -10.78 -15.13
CA ARG A 211 10.99 -11.19 -15.99
C ARG A 211 10.50 -9.92 -16.69
N THR A 212 10.97 -9.69 -17.91
CA THR A 212 10.58 -8.56 -18.77
C THR A 212 9.31 -8.80 -19.55
N ARG A 213 8.53 -9.85 -19.27
CA ARG A 213 7.23 -10.02 -19.90
C ARG A 213 6.18 -9.19 -19.17
N ALA A 214 5.68 -8.15 -19.84
CA ALA A 214 4.32 -7.66 -19.67
C ALA A 214 3.37 -8.80 -20.07
N VAL A 215 3.19 -9.79 -19.19
CA VAL A 215 2.08 -10.73 -19.34
C VAL A 215 0.85 -9.94 -18.95
N ALA A 216 -0.07 -9.74 -19.90
CA ALA A 216 -1.43 -9.28 -19.60
C ALA A 216 -1.89 -10.03 -18.34
N ARG A 217 -2.06 -9.28 -17.24
CA ARG A 217 -2.31 -9.88 -15.93
C ARG A 217 -3.76 -10.34 -15.93
N VAL A 218 -4.00 -11.55 -16.42
CA VAL A 218 -5.31 -12.16 -16.31
C VAL A 218 -5.73 -12.14 -14.82
N PRO A 219 -6.89 -11.57 -14.49
CA PRO A 219 -7.31 -11.38 -13.11
C PRO A 219 -7.53 -12.72 -12.40
N TYR A 220 -7.39 -12.70 -11.07
CA TYR A 220 -7.80 -13.80 -10.21
C TYR A 220 -9.27 -13.60 -9.87
N LEU A 221 -10.13 -14.59 -10.14
CA LEU A 221 -11.59 -14.45 -9.99
C LEU A 221 -11.97 -14.11 -8.54
N PHE A 222 -11.32 -14.76 -7.58
CA PHE A 222 -11.60 -14.64 -6.16
C PHE A 222 -10.53 -13.82 -5.43
N ARG A 223 -10.05 -12.75 -6.07
CA ARG A 223 -8.97 -11.92 -5.54
C ARG A 223 -9.34 -11.35 -4.16
N GLY A 224 -8.75 -11.92 -3.11
CA GLY A 224 -8.96 -11.44 -1.74
C GLY A 224 -10.29 -11.85 -1.11
N ALA A 225 -11.08 -12.68 -1.79
CA ALA A 225 -12.33 -13.26 -1.31
C ALA A 225 -12.13 -14.56 -0.52
N ILE A 226 -11.08 -15.32 -0.84
CA ILE A 226 -10.82 -16.62 -0.20
C ILE A 226 -9.92 -16.44 1.04
N SER A 227 -10.44 -16.83 2.19
CA SER A 227 -9.72 -17.10 3.44
C SER A 227 -9.59 -18.60 3.67
N HIS A 228 -8.57 -19.01 4.41
CA HIS A 228 -8.46 -20.38 4.90
C HIS A 228 -8.99 -20.44 6.32
N GLU A 229 -10.07 -21.20 6.55
CA GLU A 229 -10.75 -21.32 7.85
C GLU A 229 -9.80 -21.53 9.04
N SER A 230 -8.93 -22.55 9.00
CA SER A 230 -8.09 -22.93 10.15
C SER A 230 -7.07 -21.86 10.58
N CYS A 231 -6.63 -20.99 9.68
CA CYS A 231 -5.65 -19.94 10.00
C CYS A 231 -6.14 -18.51 9.79
N GLY A 232 -7.38 -18.34 9.31
CA GLY A 232 -8.02 -17.05 9.03
C GLY A 232 -7.33 -16.20 7.95
N ARG A 233 -6.29 -16.70 7.29
CA ARG A 233 -5.51 -15.92 6.32
C ARG A 233 -6.11 -15.97 4.93
N LYS A 234 -6.06 -14.83 4.23
CA LYS A 234 -6.38 -14.76 2.81
C LYS A 234 -5.39 -15.60 2.00
N MET A 235 -5.91 -16.42 1.10
CA MET A 235 -5.09 -17.28 0.25
C MET A 235 -4.38 -16.48 -0.86
N GLU A 236 -3.18 -16.89 -1.23
CA GLU A 236 -2.39 -16.28 -2.30
C GLU A 236 -2.72 -16.90 -3.66
N GLY A 237 -2.99 -16.08 -4.67
CA GLY A 237 -3.11 -16.54 -6.06
C GLY A 237 -1.78 -17.10 -6.59
N ALA A 238 -1.83 -18.31 -7.16
CA ALA A 238 -0.71 -19.05 -7.70
C ALA A 238 -1.09 -19.69 -9.04
N ARG A 239 -0.78 -19.00 -10.14
CA ARG A 239 -0.99 -19.53 -11.49
C ARG A 239 0.07 -20.56 -11.90
N ARG A 240 -0.38 -21.69 -12.45
CA ARG A 240 0.43 -22.72 -13.10
C ARG A 240 0.07 -22.79 -14.59
N LYS A 241 0.79 -23.62 -15.36
CA LYS A 241 0.54 -23.77 -16.81
C LYS A 241 -0.87 -24.29 -17.13
N HIS A 242 -1.42 -25.16 -16.28
CA HIS A 242 -2.68 -25.88 -16.52
C HIS A 242 -3.86 -25.35 -15.71
N ALA A 243 -3.63 -24.58 -14.63
CA ALA A 243 -4.69 -24.10 -13.76
C ALA A 243 -4.23 -22.93 -12.89
N THR A 244 -5.22 -22.19 -12.38
CA THR A 244 -5.04 -21.20 -11.32
C THR A 244 -5.37 -21.84 -9.97
N PHE A 245 -4.52 -21.61 -8.98
CA PHE A 245 -4.73 -22.06 -7.61
C PHE A 245 -4.73 -20.89 -6.65
N TYR A 246 -5.40 -21.05 -5.53
CA TYR A 246 -5.23 -20.26 -4.32
C TYR A 246 -4.47 -21.13 -3.32
N ARG A 247 -3.41 -20.60 -2.72
CA ARG A 247 -2.58 -21.34 -1.76
C ARG A 247 -2.55 -20.66 -0.41
N CYS A 248 -2.62 -21.46 0.65
CA CYS A 248 -2.28 -21.04 2.00
C CYS A 248 -1.05 -21.82 2.45
N ALA A 249 0.00 -21.14 2.90
CA ALA A 249 1.26 -21.79 3.24
C ALA A 249 1.68 -21.48 4.67
N ALA A 250 1.96 -22.53 5.44
CA ALA A 250 2.37 -22.44 6.85
C ALA A 250 3.62 -21.56 7.02
N ARG A 251 4.51 -21.52 6.03
CA ARG A 251 5.71 -20.67 6.00
C ARG A 251 5.44 -19.17 6.14
N THR A 252 4.22 -18.73 5.85
CA THR A 252 3.83 -17.33 5.99
C THR A 252 3.37 -17.01 7.40
N LEU A 253 2.86 -18.01 8.14
CA LEU A 253 2.36 -17.87 9.50
C LEU A 253 3.48 -17.47 10.47
N VAL A 254 3.08 -16.88 11.60
CA VAL A 254 4.02 -16.55 12.68
C VAL A 254 4.67 -17.85 13.16
N PRO A 255 6.00 -17.98 13.02
CA PRO A 255 6.66 -19.21 13.44
C PRO A 255 6.49 -19.45 14.94
N GLY A 256 6.12 -20.68 15.31
CA GLY A 256 5.97 -21.10 16.71
C GLY A 256 4.57 -20.92 17.32
N THR A 257 3.58 -20.40 16.58
CA THR A 257 2.18 -20.38 17.04
C THR A 257 1.50 -21.74 16.84
N LEU A 258 0.47 -22.04 17.65
CA LEU A 258 -0.34 -23.27 17.50
C LEU A 258 -0.89 -23.40 16.07
N THR A 259 -1.43 -22.31 15.53
CA THR A 259 -1.90 -22.25 14.14
C THR A 259 -0.80 -22.63 13.14
N ALA A 260 0.46 -22.24 13.37
CA ALA A 260 1.55 -22.61 12.46
C ALA A 260 1.98 -24.07 12.59
N VAL A 261 1.77 -24.69 13.75
CA VAL A 261 2.09 -26.09 14.03
C VAL A 261 1.02 -27.02 13.46
N GLU A 262 -0.25 -26.67 13.64
CA GLU A 262 -1.40 -27.47 13.16
C GLU A 262 -1.64 -27.31 11.65
N HIS A 263 -1.20 -26.21 11.05
CA HIS A 263 -1.44 -25.94 9.64
C HIS A 263 -0.59 -26.84 8.72
N PRO A 264 -1.19 -27.52 7.72
CA PRO A 264 -0.45 -28.31 6.74
C PRO A 264 0.63 -27.50 6.01
N PRO A 265 1.73 -28.07 5.51
CA PRO A 265 2.82 -27.29 4.90
C PRO A 265 2.36 -26.30 3.82
N THR A 266 1.45 -26.73 2.94
CA THR A 266 0.74 -25.86 1.99
C THR A 266 -0.59 -26.48 1.62
N VAL A 267 -1.67 -25.71 1.70
CA VAL A 267 -3.01 -26.04 1.22
C VAL A 267 -3.21 -25.39 -0.14
N TYR A 268 -3.73 -26.14 -1.11
CA TYR A 268 -4.05 -25.66 -2.45
C TYR A 268 -5.54 -25.84 -2.72
N LEU A 269 -6.17 -24.76 -3.19
CA LEU A 269 -7.53 -24.77 -3.72
C LEU A 269 -7.46 -24.42 -5.21
N ARG A 270 -8.05 -25.24 -6.06
CA ARG A 270 -8.10 -24.98 -7.51
C ARG A 270 -9.27 -24.06 -7.82
N GLU A 271 -9.05 -23.05 -8.63
CA GLU A 271 -10.03 -21.99 -8.88
C GLU A 271 -11.27 -22.47 -9.65
N ASP A 272 -11.12 -23.39 -10.59
CA ASP A 272 -12.20 -23.88 -11.45
C ASP A 272 -13.25 -24.70 -10.68
N HIS A 273 -12.81 -25.50 -9.71
CA HIS A 273 -13.74 -26.22 -8.82
C HIS A 273 -14.58 -25.26 -7.97
N LEU A 274 -14.02 -24.11 -7.58
CA LEU A 274 -14.75 -23.10 -6.84
C LEU A 274 -15.67 -22.27 -7.76
N ALA A 275 -15.17 -21.86 -8.93
CA ALA A 275 -15.92 -21.09 -9.91
C ALA A 275 -17.20 -21.82 -10.35
N GLY A 276 -17.12 -23.12 -10.65
CA GLY A 276 -18.31 -23.91 -11.01
C GLY A 276 -19.38 -23.91 -9.92
N GLY A 277 -18.99 -24.08 -8.65
CA GLY A 277 -19.94 -24.06 -7.53
C GLY A 277 -20.54 -22.68 -7.26
N VAL A 278 -19.74 -21.62 -7.40
CA VAL A 278 -20.21 -20.23 -7.25
C VAL A 278 -21.16 -19.84 -8.38
N ASN A 279 -20.82 -20.17 -9.63
CA ASN A 279 -21.69 -19.95 -10.79
C ASN A 279 -23.01 -20.70 -10.65
N GLU A 280 -22.97 -21.95 -10.18
CA GLU A 280 -24.19 -22.71 -9.92
C GLU A 280 -25.04 -22.04 -8.83
N TRP A 281 -24.43 -21.60 -7.73
CA TRP A 281 -25.16 -20.87 -6.68
C TRP A 281 -25.80 -19.58 -7.20
N ILE A 282 -25.07 -18.76 -7.97
CA ILE A 282 -25.61 -17.54 -8.59
C ILE A 282 -26.77 -17.90 -9.53
N SER A 283 -26.61 -18.93 -10.36
CA SER A 283 -27.66 -19.36 -11.30
C SER A 283 -28.97 -19.77 -10.61
N ARG A 284 -28.91 -20.33 -9.38
CA ARG A 284 -30.10 -20.69 -8.60
C ARG A 284 -30.89 -19.47 -8.13
N LEU A 285 -30.25 -18.33 -7.91
CA LEU A 285 -30.93 -17.07 -7.57
C LEU A 285 -31.83 -16.62 -8.74
N PHE A 286 -31.39 -16.84 -9.97
CA PHE A 286 -32.14 -16.50 -11.19
C PHE A 286 -32.97 -17.66 -11.74
N SER A 287 -33.15 -18.75 -10.98
CA SER A 287 -34.03 -19.84 -11.40
C SER A 287 -35.50 -19.38 -11.41
N PRO A 288 -36.37 -19.98 -12.24
CA PRO A 288 -37.77 -19.55 -12.34
C PRO A 288 -38.52 -19.50 -11.01
N GLU A 289 -38.11 -20.33 -10.04
CA GLU A 289 -38.68 -20.40 -8.70
C GLU A 289 -38.31 -19.19 -7.83
N ASN A 290 -37.12 -18.62 -8.01
CA ASN A 290 -36.56 -17.54 -7.18
C ASN A 290 -36.49 -16.18 -7.91
N LEU A 291 -36.85 -16.15 -9.20
CA LEU A 291 -36.66 -14.99 -10.07
C LEU A 291 -37.46 -13.78 -9.59
N ASP A 292 -38.72 -13.96 -9.20
CA ASP A 292 -39.57 -12.86 -8.72
C ASP A 292 -39.01 -12.24 -7.43
N GLU A 293 -38.56 -13.06 -6.49
CA GLU A 293 -37.93 -12.61 -5.24
C GLU A 293 -36.60 -11.90 -5.51
N THR A 294 -35.76 -12.47 -6.38
CA THR A 294 -34.46 -11.87 -6.73
C THR A 294 -34.61 -10.54 -7.44
N VAL A 295 -35.55 -10.43 -8.39
CA VAL A 295 -35.86 -9.17 -9.08
C VAL A 295 -36.38 -8.11 -8.10
N ALA A 296 -37.21 -8.48 -7.13
CA ALA A 296 -37.67 -7.57 -6.09
C ALA A 296 -36.50 -7.07 -5.21
N ILE A 297 -35.62 -7.98 -4.75
CA ILE A 297 -34.42 -7.62 -3.97
C ILE A 297 -33.50 -6.68 -4.74
N LEU A 298 -33.28 -6.93 -6.04
CA LEU A 298 -32.45 -6.07 -6.88
C LEU A 298 -33.09 -4.68 -7.05
N ALA A 299 -34.39 -4.61 -7.31
CA ALA A 299 -35.11 -3.34 -7.43
C ALA A 299 -35.08 -2.53 -6.12
N ASP A 300 -35.24 -3.19 -4.97
CA ASP A 300 -35.16 -2.55 -3.65
C ASP A 300 -33.74 -2.09 -3.30
N ALA A 301 -32.72 -2.86 -3.67
CA ALA A 301 -31.31 -2.48 -3.47
C ALA A 301 -30.90 -1.25 -4.31
N HIS A 302 -31.56 -1.04 -5.46
CA HIS A 302 -31.43 0.18 -6.25
C HIS A 302 -32.16 1.40 -5.64
N GLY A 303 -32.95 1.21 -4.57
CA GLY A 303 -33.62 2.28 -3.82
C GLY A 303 -32.79 2.92 -2.70
N GLU A 304 -31.57 2.45 -2.43
CA GLU A 304 -30.62 3.19 -1.57
C GLU A 304 -30.12 4.47 -2.28
N PRO A 305 -29.83 5.57 -1.55
CA PRO A 305 -29.45 6.83 -2.19
C PRO A 305 -28.27 6.64 -3.13
N ASP A 306 -28.47 6.96 -4.41
CA ASP A 306 -27.46 6.82 -5.45
C ASP A 306 -26.19 7.59 -5.01
N PRO A 307 -24.99 6.99 -5.08
CA PRO A 307 -23.74 7.72 -4.92
C PRO A 307 -23.69 9.01 -5.76
N ALA A 308 -24.33 9.04 -6.93
CA ALA A 308 -24.49 10.23 -7.76
C ALA A 308 -25.45 11.25 -7.13
N GLU A 309 -26.58 10.85 -6.54
CA GLU A 309 -27.48 11.75 -5.79
C GLU A 309 -26.79 12.32 -4.54
N ALA A 310 -26.09 11.48 -3.77
CA ALA A 310 -25.32 11.93 -2.62
C ALA A 310 -24.18 12.90 -3.03
N ALA A 311 -23.52 12.63 -4.16
CA ALA A 311 -22.54 13.53 -4.75
C ALA A 311 -23.18 14.84 -5.24
N GLU A 312 -24.36 14.78 -5.87
CA GLU A 312 -25.13 15.95 -6.31
C GLU A 312 -25.50 16.85 -5.13
N VAL A 313 -26.01 16.27 -4.04
CA VAL A 313 -26.31 16.99 -2.80
C VAL A 313 -25.05 17.64 -2.24
N ALA A 314 -23.92 16.92 -2.21
CA ALA A 314 -22.65 17.46 -1.74
C ALA A 314 -22.13 18.61 -2.62
N PHE A 315 -22.21 18.49 -3.95
CA PHE A 315 -21.84 19.56 -4.86
C PHE A 315 -22.77 20.78 -4.74
N ARG A 316 -24.08 20.58 -4.60
CA ARG A 316 -25.04 21.67 -4.34
C ARG A 316 -24.76 22.39 -3.03
N GLN A 317 -24.39 21.67 -1.97
CA GLN A 317 -23.98 22.29 -0.71
C GLN A 317 -22.70 23.13 -0.86
N ARG A 318 -21.70 22.63 -1.60
CA ARG A 318 -20.45 23.37 -1.90
C ARG A 318 -20.73 24.62 -2.73
N LEU A 319 -21.61 24.53 -3.72
CA LEU A 319 -22.07 25.66 -4.52
C LEU A 319 -22.72 26.74 -3.62
N ALA A 320 -23.67 26.35 -2.77
CA ALA A 320 -24.34 27.27 -1.85
C ALA A 320 -23.36 27.92 -0.86
N ALA A 321 -22.39 27.16 -0.35
CA ALA A 321 -21.35 27.66 0.55
C ALA A 321 -20.42 28.67 -0.15
N ALA A 322 -19.99 28.38 -1.38
CA ALA A 322 -19.19 29.30 -2.20
C ALA A 322 -19.95 30.61 -2.47
N GLU A 323 -21.22 30.54 -2.85
CA GLU A 323 -22.06 31.72 -3.09
C GLU A 323 -22.32 32.53 -1.81
N SER A 324 -22.51 31.88 -0.67
CA SER A 324 -22.63 32.57 0.63
C SER A 324 -21.34 33.32 0.98
N THR A 325 -20.18 32.73 0.69
CA THR A 325 -18.87 33.33 0.92
C THR A 325 -18.66 34.54 0.02
N MET A 326 -18.98 34.43 -1.28
CA MET A 326 -18.94 35.54 -2.22
C MET A 326 -19.82 36.71 -1.76
N ARG A 327 -21.07 36.45 -1.34
CA ARG A 327 -21.98 37.48 -0.81
C ARG A 327 -21.43 38.16 0.45
N ARG A 328 -20.81 37.40 1.35
CA ARG A 328 -20.19 37.95 2.57
C ARG A 328 -19.00 38.85 2.23
N LEU A 329 -18.15 38.43 1.30
CA LEU A 329 -17.00 39.21 0.84
C LEU A 329 -17.44 40.49 0.12
N GLN A 330 -18.52 40.43 -0.68
CA GLN A 330 -19.12 41.61 -1.30
C GLN A 330 -19.61 42.62 -0.26
N LYS A 331 -20.31 42.16 0.79
CA LYS A 331 -20.72 43.04 1.91
C LYS A 331 -19.54 43.65 2.67
N ALA A 332 -18.42 42.92 2.79
CA ALA A 332 -17.21 43.46 3.43
C ALA A 332 -16.59 44.59 2.59
N LEU A 333 -16.58 44.46 1.25
CA LEU A 333 -16.14 45.52 0.35
C LEU A 333 -17.05 46.76 0.45
N GLU A 334 -18.37 46.55 0.50
CA GLU A 334 -19.35 47.64 0.73
C GLU A 334 -19.15 48.35 2.07
N ALA A 335 -18.68 47.62 3.09
CA ALA A 335 -18.34 48.15 4.41
C ALA A 335 -16.95 48.81 4.49
N GLY A 336 -16.23 48.94 3.37
CA GLY A 336 -14.96 49.67 3.28
C GLY A 336 -13.71 48.84 3.60
N TRP A 337 -13.78 47.51 3.56
CA TRP A 337 -12.61 46.64 3.70
C TRP A 337 -11.71 46.68 2.45
N ASP A 338 -10.40 46.55 2.64
CA ASP A 338 -9.40 46.62 1.57
C ASP A 338 -9.61 45.53 0.49
N PRO A 339 -9.84 45.92 -0.78
CA PRO A 339 -10.00 44.99 -1.89
C PRO A 339 -8.79 44.08 -2.15
N GLU A 340 -7.56 44.56 -1.96
CA GLU A 340 -6.36 43.74 -2.21
C GLU A 340 -6.28 42.56 -1.24
N ALA A 341 -6.65 42.79 0.03
CA ALA A 341 -6.67 41.75 1.07
C ALA A 341 -7.71 40.64 0.82
N LEU A 342 -8.83 40.96 0.14
CA LEU A 342 -9.95 40.02 -0.07
C LEU A 342 -9.91 39.31 -1.43
N THR A 343 -9.08 39.77 -2.37
CA THR A 343 -8.99 39.23 -3.74
C THR A 343 -8.68 37.73 -3.77
N SER A 344 -7.76 37.25 -2.91
CA SER A 344 -7.41 35.83 -2.84
C SER A 344 -8.59 34.95 -2.39
N GLN A 345 -9.36 35.42 -1.40
CA GLN A 345 -10.51 34.71 -0.85
C GLN A 345 -11.68 34.68 -1.83
N TYR A 346 -11.88 35.79 -2.56
CA TYR A 346 -12.89 35.86 -3.60
C TYR A 346 -12.58 34.92 -4.77
N ASN A 347 -11.33 34.92 -5.26
CA ASN A 347 -10.91 34.02 -6.33
C ASN A 347 -11.00 32.55 -5.93
N ALA A 348 -10.69 32.22 -4.67
CA ALA A 348 -10.88 30.87 -4.14
C ALA A 348 -12.37 30.47 -4.14
N ALA A 349 -13.27 31.36 -3.72
CA ALA A 349 -14.71 31.09 -3.73
C ALA A 349 -15.27 30.93 -5.17
N VAL A 350 -14.79 31.73 -6.13
CA VAL A 350 -15.15 31.58 -7.56
C VAL A 350 -14.64 30.26 -8.14
N ALA A 351 -13.42 29.86 -7.79
CA ALA A 351 -12.87 28.57 -8.23
C ALA A 351 -13.65 27.39 -7.64
N GLU A 352 -14.04 27.47 -6.37
CA GLU A 352 -14.86 26.45 -5.69
C GLU A 352 -16.26 26.36 -6.30
N LYS A 353 -16.88 27.50 -6.64
CA LYS A 353 -18.14 27.56 -7.38
C LYS A 353 -18.04 26.83 -8.73
N ARG A 354 -17.04 27.18 -9.55
CA ARG A 354 -16.82 26.55 -10.86
C ARG A 354 -16.55 25.05 -10.74
N ALA A 355 -15.80 24.63 -9.72
CA ALA A 355 -15.51 23.22 -9.48
C ALA A 355 -16.76 22.43 -9.06
N ALA A 356 -17.65 23.05 -8.27
CA ALA A 356 -18.92 22.45 -7.89
C ALA A 356 -19.90 22.36 -9.08
N GLU A 357 -19.99 23.40 -9.90
CA GLU A 357 -20.81 23.41 -11.14
C GLU A 357 -20.34 22.34 -12.14
N ALA A 358 -19.04 22.29 -12.43
CA ALA A 358 -18.47 21.26 -13.31
C ALA A 358 -18.63 19.84 -12.72
N GLY A 359 -18.63 19.72 -11.39
CA GLY A 359 -18.93 18.47 -10.69
C GLY A 359 -20.36 18.00 -10.97
N ILE A 360 -21.35 18.89 -10.83
CA ILE A 360 -22.77 18.60 -11.12
C ILE A 360 -22.95 18.21 -12.60
N ASP A 361 -22.37 18.97 -13.54
CA ASP A 361 -22.48 18.70 -14.98
C ASP A 361 -21.82 17.37 -15.40
N SER A 362 -20.86 16.88 -14.61
CA SER A 362 -20.17 15.61 -14.87
C SER A 362 -20.90 14.39 -14.30
N LEU A 363 -21.92 14.58 -13.47
CA LEU A 363 -22.71 13.48 -12.93
C LEU A 363 -23.59 12.88 -14.03
N GLN A 364 -23.44 11.58 -14.26
CA GLN A 364 -24.39 10.81 -15.04
C GLN A 364 -25.40 10.21 -14.05
N PRO A 365 -26.70 10.53 -14.15
CA PRO A 365 -27.69 9.89 -13.29
C PRO A 365 -27.73 8.39 -13.60
N THR A 366 -27.67 7.56 -12.55
CA THR A 366 -27.86 6.12 -12.70
C THR A 366 -29.35 5.91 -12.96
N ALA A 367 -29.71 5.41 -14.14
CA ALA A 367 -31.11 5.09 -14.43
C ALA A 367 -31.57 3.98 -13.46
N LEU A 368 -32.58 4.29 -12.64
CA LEU A 368 -33.21 3.31 -11.76
C LEU A 368 -33.91 2.26 -12.63
N LEU A 369 -33.38 1.04 -12.63
CA LEU A 369 -34.01 -0.07 -13.33
C LEU A 369 -35.25 -0.53 -12.56
N THR A 370 -36.39 -0.50 -13.22
CA THR A 370 -37.63 -1.06 -12.67
C THR A 370 -37.55 -2.59 -12.62
N SER A 371 -38.33 -3.22 -11.75
CA SER A 371 -38.42 -4.69 -11.68
C SER A 371 -38.74 -5.33 -13.05
N THR A 372 -39.52 -4.63 -13.89
CA THR A 372 -39.86 -5.08 -15.24
C THR A 372 -38.65 -5.04 -16.18
N GLU A 373 -37.83 -3.99 -16.10
CA GLU A 373 -36.60 -3.86 -16.90
C GLU A 373 -35.54 -4.87 -16.45
N ILE A 374 -35.37 -5.06 -15.14
CA ILE A 374 -34.46 -6.08 -14.58
C ILE A 374 -34.89 -7.47 -15.06
N ARG A 375 -36.20 -7.76 -15.02
CA ARG A 375 -36.73 -9.05 -15.52
C ARG A 375 -36.45 -9.23 -17.00
N ALA A 376 -36.70 -8.20 -17.83
CA ALA A 376 -36.42 -8.28 -19.26
C ALA A 376 -34.92 -8.52 -19.54
N MET A 377 -34.03 -7.88 -18.78
CA MET A 377 -32.58 -8.12 -18.89
C MET A 377 -32.20 -9.55 -18.49
N VAL A 378 -32.80 -10.10 -17.43
CA VAL A 378 -32.56 -11.49 -17.02
C VAL A 378 -33.08 -12.48 -18.08
N ASP A 379 -34.26 -12.22 -18.64
CA ASP A 379 -34.85 -13.06 -19.69
C ASP A 379 -34.01 -13.02 -20.98
N GLU A 380 -33.41 -11.88 -21.33
CA GLU A 380 -32.50 -11.74 -22.49
C GLU A 380 -31.21 -12.55 -22.32
N LEU A 381 -30.69 -12.66 -21.08
CA LEU A 381 -29.52 -13.47 -20.78
C LEU A 381 -29.78 -14.98 -20.92
N GLY A 382 -31.04 -15.43 -20.82
CA GLY A 382 -31.43 -16.82 -21.01
C GLY A 382 -30.86 -17.76 -19.94
N ASP A 383 -30.03 -18.73 -20.34
CA ASP A 383 -29.40 -19.66 -19.39
C ASP A 383 -28.25 -18.99 -18.64
N MET A 384 -28.57 -18.44 -17.46
CA MET A 384 -27.62 -17.76 -16.58
C MET A 384 -26.39 -18.61 -16.26
N LYS A 385 -26.53 -19.93 -16.12
CA LYS A 385 -25.39 -20.80 -15.82
C LYS A 385 -24.43 -20.86 -17.01
N LEU A 386 -24.96 -21.03 -18.21
CA LEU A 386 -24.15 -21.03 -19.44
C LEU A 386 -23.45 -19.69 -19.65
N VAL A 387 -24.14 -18.57 -19.40
CA VAL A 387 -23.56 -17.23 -19.47
C VAL A 387 -22.38 -17.10 -18.51
N LEU A 388 -22.55 -17.47 -17.24
CA LEU A 388 -21.48 -17.37 -16.23
C LEU A 388 -20.30 -18.29 -16.51
N ASP A 389 -20.53 -19.49 -17.05
CA ASP A 389 -19.49 -20.46 -17.36
C ASP A 389 -18.68 -20.10 -18.62
N THR A 390 -19.24 -19.28 -19.51
CA THR A 390 -18.61 -18.84 -20.77
C THR A 390 -18.16 -17.38 -20.77
N ALA A 391 -18.49 -16.61 -19.72
CA ALA A 391 -18.14 -15.20 -19.57
C ALA A 391 -16.63 -14.93 -19.68
N ASP A 392 -16.28 -13.73 -20.16
CA ASP A 392 -14.89 -13.29 -20.06
C ASP A 392 -14.47 -13.22 -18.59
N ARG A 393 -13.21 -13.54 -18.37
CA ARG A 393 -12.67 -13.67 -17.02
C ARG A 393 -12.54 -12.33 -16.30
N GLY A 394 -12.41 -11.23 -17.03
CA GLY A 394 -12.47 -9.87 -16.49
C GLY A 394 -13.84 -9.59 -15.89
N ASP A 395 -14.89 -9.74 -16.72
CA ASP A 395 -16.28 -9.50 -16.31
C ASP A 395 -16.68 -10.39 -15.12
N LEU A 396 -16.28 -11.66 -15.14
CA LEU A 396 -16.56 -12.58 -14.04
C LEU A 396 -15.84 -12.19 -12.74
N ALA A 397 -14.61 -11.66 -12.84
CA ALA A 397 -13.89 -11.17 -11.66
C ALA A 397 -14.54 -9.90 -11.09
N ASP A 398 -15.02 -9.00 -11.95
CA ASP A 398 -15.70 -7.77 -11.55
C ASP A 398 -17.05 -8.09 -10.90
N LEU A 399 -17.81 -9.05 -11.46
CA LEU A 399 -19.04 -9.57 -10.85
C LEU A 399 -18.79 -10.13 -9.44
N TYR A 400 -17.79 -10.98 -9.29
CA TYR A 400 -17.47 -11.60 -8.00
C TYR A 400 -17.01 -10.58 -6.95
N ASP A 401 -16.27 -9.55 -7.36
CA ASP A 401 -15.86 -8.45 -6.47
C ASP A 401 -17.07 -7.59 -6.07
N ALA A 402 -17.98 -7.31 -7.01
CA ALA A 402 -19.23 -6.57 -6.77
C ALA A 402 -20.15 -7.31 -5.78
N LEU A 403 -20.24 -8.65 -5.90
CA LEU A 403 -20.95 -9.50 -4.94
C LEU A 403 -20.27 -9.60 -3.57
N ARG A 404 -19.06 -9.04 -3.41
CA ARG A 404 -18.27 -9.04 -2.17
C ARG A 404 -18.12 -10.44 -1.57
N LEU A 405 -17.93 -11.44 -2.44
CA LEU A 405 -17.88 -12.85 -2.04
C LEU A 405 -16.84 -13.09 -0.94
N LYS A 406 -17.20 -13.94 0.01
CA LYS A 406 -16.30 -14.45 1.04
C LYS A 406 -16.39 -15.97 1.05
N VAL A 407 -15.25 -16.61 0.83
CA VAL A 407 -15.12 -18.06 0.85
C VAL A 407 -14.14 -18.40 1.96
N SER A 408 -14.53 -19.23 2.92
CA SER A 408 -13.72 -19.61 4.09
C SER A 408 -13.34 -21.08 4.09
#